data_AF-A0A382TG21-F1
#
_entry.id   AF-A0A382TG21-F1
#
_cell.length_a   1.000
_cell.length_b   1.000
_cell.length_c   1.000
_cell.angle_alpha   90.00
_cell.angle_beta   90.00
_cell.angle_gamma   90.00
#
_symmetry.space_group_name_H-M   'P 1'
#
loop_
_entity.id
_entity.type
_entity.pdbx_description
1 polymer ?
#
loop_
_entity_poly.entity_id
_entity_poly.type
_entity_poly.pdbx_seq_one_letter_code
_entity_poly.pdbx_strand_id
1 'polypeptide(L)'
;MMIQTAPQGEKRFVSTMVEHLDLCYQFALAFGNDEFERPEPYEEFVYTVKNHDRGWDTFDANPVLDEKSGFPCGLGSGPVPNVVNTSKLSPNFNEAKHAYCGLLSSMHSWGLYNDRYGFSQFRVLDGGKSVPVPPGEEDTVKGLLDGEIERQARLKQSLSMNPETSRWIEAQNLFRNYKLLQFFDTLALYFNMRHYSEHTEETFVHVPKTVDLDVDITIKPA
;
A
#
# COMPACT_ATOMS: atom_id res chain seq x y z
N MET A 1 -4.01 -9.05 8.11
CA MET A 1 -4.84 -10.04 7.39
C MET A 1 -5.99 -9.34 6.70
N MET A 2 -6.51 -9.97 5.66
CA MET A 2 -7.63 -9.52 4.86
C MET A 2 -8.67 -10.63 4.78
N ILE A 3 -9.94 -10.25 4.76
CA ILE A 3 -11.04 -11.19 4.60
C ILE A 3 -11.82 -10.79 3.36
N GLN A 4 -11.93 -11.75 2.45
CA GLN A 4 -12.72 -11.59 1.25
C GLN A 4 -14.21 -11.59 1.61
N THR A 5 -15.00 -10.75 0.93
CA THR A 5 -16.45 -10.89 0.94
C THR A 5 -16.87 -12.27 0.42
N ALA A 6 -18.09 -12.68 0.75
CA ALA A 6 -18.68 -13.91 0.23
C ALA A 6 -20.20 -13.82 0.29
N PRO A 7 -20.93 -14.46 -0.65
CA PRO A 7 -22.37 -14.60 -0.56
C PRO A 7 -22.82 -15.22 0.76
N GLN A 8 -24.07 -14.94 1.17
CA GLN A 8 -24.59 -15.48 2.42
C GLN A 8 -24.57 -17.01 2.42
N GLY A 9 -23.95 -17.60 3.46
CA GLY A 9 -23.82 -19.05 3.61
C GLY A 9 -22.59 -19.66 2.92
N GLU A 10 -21.87 -18.90 2.10
CA GLU A 10 -20.60 -19.31 1.51
C GLU A 10 -19.43 -19.11 2.47
N LYS A 11 -18.35 -19.85 2.25
CA LYS A 11 -17.11 -19.66 3.03
C LYS A 11 -16.43 -18.37 2.59
N ARG A 12 -15.85 -17.65 3.54
CA ARG A 12 -14.95 -16.53 3.28
C ARG A 12 -13.52 -17.02 3.17
N PHE A 13 -12.78 -16.45 2.23
CA PHE A 13 -11.33 -16.63 2.16
C PHE A 13 -10.64 -15.62 3.07
N VAL A 14 -9.61 -16.08 3.77
CA VAL A 14 -8.73 -15.25 4.59
C VAL A 14 -7.37 -15.26 3.92
N SER A 15 -6.80 -14.08 3.72
CA SER A 15 -5.46 -13.91 3.20
C SER A 15 -4.61 -13.13 4.20
N THR A 16 -3.37 -13.55 4.38
CA THR A 16 -2.35 -12.79 5.06
C THR A 16 -1.94 -11.57 4.21
N MET A 17 -1.34 -10.57 4.85
CA MET A 17 -0.68 -9.47 4.16
C MET A 17 0.53 -9.94 3.36
N VAL A 18 1.16 -11.06 3.70
CA VAL A 18 2.21 -11.62 2.84
C VAL A 18 1.61 -12.10 1.51
N GLU A 19 0.44 -12.74 1.52
CA GLU A 19 -0.24 -13.14 0.28
C GLU A 19 -0.72 -11.94 -0.55
N HIS A 20 -1.14 -10.84 0.10
CA HIS A 20 -1.37 -9.55 -0.57
C HIS A 20 -0.10 -9.07 -1.29
N LEU A 21 1.01 -9.04 -0.56
CA LEU A 21 2.29 -8.56 -1.04
C LEU A 21 2.84 -9.41 -2.20
N ASP A 22 2.61 -10.72 -2.17
CA ASP A 22 2.98 -11.62 -3.26
C ASP A 22 2.19 -11.33 -4.54
N LEU A 23 0.92 -10.93 -4.45
CA LEU A 23 0.14 -10.49 -5.60
C LEU A 23 0.64 -9.14 -6.13
N CYS A 24 0.87 -8.17 -5.24
CA CYS A 24 1.48 -6.88 -5.59
C CYS A 24 2.84 -7.05 -6.30
N TYR A 25 3.65 -8.00 -5.81
CA TYR A 25 4.95 -8.32 -6.41
C TYR A 25 4.80 -8.91 -7.82
N GLN A 26 3.83 -9.80 -8.05
CA GLN A 26 3.54 -10.32 -9.39
C GLN A 26 3.17 -9.21 -10.37
N PHE A 27 2.36 -8.23 -9.94
CA PHE A 27 2.06 -7.06 -10.76
C PHE A 27 3.30 -6.25 -11.09
N ALA A 28 4.15 -5.96 -10.10
CA ALA A 28 5.38 -5.19 -10.32
C ALA A 28 6.38 -5.91 -11.25
N LEU A 29 6.43 -7.24 -11.24
CA LEU A 29 7.25 -8.03 -12.16
C LEU A 29 6.70 -8.01 -13.60
N ALA A 30 5.38 -8.02 -13.74
CA ALA A 30 4.71 -8.02 -15.04
C ALA A 30 4.55 -6.61 -15.65
N PHE A 31 4.70 -5.55 -14.84
CA PHE A 31 4.46 -4.19 -15.27
C PHE A 31 5.64 -3.62 -16.09
N GLY A 32 5.29 -2.96 -17.19
CA GLY A 32 6.20 -2.32 -18.12
C GLY A 32 6.21 -3.01 -19.49
N ASN A 33 6.18 -2.22 -20.55
CA ASN A 33 6.21 -2.66 -21.95
C ASN A 33 6.53 -1.46 -22.85
N ASP A 34 6.28 -1.56 -24.16
CA ASP A 34 6.52 -0.48 -25.14
C ASP A 34 5.69 0.79 -24.86
N GLU A 35 4.59 0.66 -24.11
CA GLU A 35 3.72 1.78 -23.73
C GLU A 35 3.95 2.26 -22.30
N PHE A 36 4.27 1.36 -21.38
CA PHE A 36 4.43 1.65 -19.95
C PHE A 36 5.89 1.56 -19.55
N GLU A 37 6.46 2.68 -19.10
CA GLU A 37 7.82 2.70 -18.59
C GLU A 37 7.97 1.85 -17.32
N ARG A 38 9.12 1.19 -17.21
CA ARG A 38 9.50 0.53 -15.97
C ARG A 38 9.84 1.56 -14.89
N PRO A 39 9.53 1.28 -13.61
CA PRO A 39 9.91 2.14 -12.51
C PRO A 39 11.43 2.18 -12.35
N GLU A 40 11.95 3.34 -11.94
CA GLU A 40 13.38 3.55 -11.65
C GLU A 40 13.54 4.18 -10.25
N PRO A 41 14.43 3.66 -9.40
CA PRO A 41 15.26 2.48 -9.60
C PRO A 41 14.45 1.19 -9.50
N TYR A 42 14.68 0.25 -10.43
CA TYR A 42 13.83 -0.95 -10.53
C TYR A 42 13.95 -1.88 -9.31
N GLU A 43 15.17 -2.17 -8.85
CA GLU A 43 15.39 -3.17 -7.80
C GLU A 43 14.81 -2.74 -6.45
N GLU A 44 15.07 -1.51 -6.02
CA GLU A 44 14.57 -0.95 -4.76
C GLU A 44 13.06 -0.74 -4.82
N PHE A 45 12.52 -0.31 -5.97
CA PHE A 45 11.08 -0.19 -6.16
C PHE A 45 10.39 -1.54 -6.00
N VAL A 46 10.84 -2.55 -6.74
CA VAL A 46 10.25 -3.89 -6.71
C VAL A 46 10.40 -4.53 -5.32
N TYR A 47 11.54 -4.33 -4.66
CA TYR A 47 11.72 -4.76 -3.27
C TYR A 47 10.68 -4.11 -2.35
N THR A 48 10.45 -2.80 -2.51
CA THR A 48 9.49 -2.07 -1.68
C THR A 48 8.07 -2.55 -1.95
N VAL A 49 7.66 -2.75 -3.20
CA VAL A 49 6.33 -3.31 -3.52
C VAL A 49 6.11 -4.64 -2.83
N LYS A 50 7.09 -5.55 -2.89
CA LYS A 50 7.02 -6.86 -2.23
C LYS A 50 6.96 -6.78 -0.69
N ASN A 51 7.35 -5.65 -0.10
CA ASN A 51 7.54 -5.56 1.36
C ASN A 51 6.84 -4.35 2.01
N HIS A 52 5.99 -3.61 1.29
CA HIS A 52 5.48 -2.31 1.74
C HIS A 52 4.59 -2.40 2.98
N ASP A 53 4.06 -3.60 3.29
CA ASP A 53 3.21 -3.88 4.46
C ASP A 53 3.79 -4.94 5.41
N ARG A 54 5.12 -5.14 5.42
CA ARG A 54 5.77 -6.11 6.33
C ARG A 54 5.66 -5.75 7.82
N GLY A 55 5.14 -4.57 8.17
CA GLY A 55 4.75 -4.25 9.52
C GLY A 55 3.60 -5.11 10.07
N TRP A 56 2.90 -5.86 9.20
CA TRP A 56 1.82 -6.75 9.58
C TRP A 56 2.26 -8.15 10.02
N ASP A 57 3.53 -8.55 9.81
CA ASP A 57 4.00 -9.92 10.05
C ASP A 57 3.61 -10.46 11.43
N THR A 58 3.84 -9.68 12.49
CA THR A 58 3.52 -10.09 13.87
C THR A 58 2.02 -10.25 14.09
N PHE A 59 1.22 -9.37 13.48
CA PHE A 59 -0.23 -9.42 13.57
C PHE A 59 -0.79 -10.64 12.84
N ASP A 60 -0.30 -10.91 11.63
CA ASP A 60 -0.72 -12.06 10.84
C ASP A 60 -0.34 -13.40 11.49
N ALA A 61 0.78 -13.46 12.20
CA ALA A 61 1.18 -14.64 12.96
C ALA A 61 0.28 -14.91 14.17
N ASN A 62 -0.38 -13.88 14.72
CA ASN A 62 -1.22 -13.97 15.91
C ASN A 62 -2.47 -13.07 15.77
N PRO A 63 -3.39 -13.40 14.85
CA PRO A 63 -4.52 -12.54 14.58
C PRO A 63 -5.49 -12.52 15.76
N VAL A 64 -5.97 -11.32 16.09
CA VAL A 64 -7.07 -11.15 17.05
C VAL A 64 -8.39 -11.42 16.32
N LEU A 65 -9.30 -12.16 16.94
CA LEU A 65 -10.64 -12.38 16.40
C LEU A 65 -11.60 -11.31 16.90
N ASP A 66 -12.46 -10.82 16.03
CA ASP A 66 -13.60 -9.98 16.38
C ASP A 66 -14.63 -10.81 17.16
N GLU A 67 -14.95 -10.39 18.37
CA GLU A 67 -15.83 -11.15 19.28
C GLU A 67 -17.24 -11.36 18.71
N LYS A 68 -17.71 -10.43 17.88
CA LYS A 68 -19.08 -10.46 17.34
C LYS A 68 -19.22 -11.41 16.16
N SER A 69 -18.30 -11.34 15.20
CA SER A 69 -18.34 -12.14 13.97
C SER A 69 -17.57 -13.44 14.07
N GLY A 70 -16.63 -13.55 15.02
CA GLY A 70 -15.67 -14.66 15.11
C GLY A 70 -14.62 -14.66 14.00
N PHE A 71 -14.65 -13.69 13.08
CA PHE A 71 -13.64 -13.54 12.05
C PHE A 71 -12.41 -12.81 12.59
N PRO A 72 -11.23 -13.04 12.01
CA PRO A 72 -10.08 -12.21 12.33
C PRO A 72 -10.30 -10.73 12.08
N CYS A 73 -9.80 -9.87 12.96
CA CYS A 73 -9.68 -8.44 12.71
C CYS A 73 -8.70 -8.21 11.55
N GLY A 74 -8.98 -7.24 10.69
CA GLY A 74 -8.25 -7.07 9.44
C GLY A 74 -8.94 -6.15 8.45
N LEU A 75 -8.36 -6.03 7.26
CA LEU A 75 -9.04 -5.36 6.17
C LEU A 75 -10.27 -6.19 5.75
N GLY A 76 -11.44 -5.55 5.68
CA GLY A 76 -12.69 -6.18 5.26
C GLY A 76 -13.52 -6.81 6.38
N SER A 77 -13.10 -6.70 7.63
CA SER A 77 -13.84 -7.20 8.80
C SER A 77 -14.00 -6.14 9.90
N GLY A 78 -13.13 -6.15 10.89
CA GLY A 78 -13.17 -5.34 12.10
C GLY A 78 -11.84 -4.63 12.37
N PRO A 79 -11.83 -3.67 13.30
CA PRO A 79 -10.66 -2.83 13.57
C PRO A 79 -9.48 -3.70 14.00
N VAL A 80 -8.30 -3.40 13.46
CA VAL A 80 -7.05 -4.07 13.82
C VAL A 80 -6.52 -3.44 15.11
N PRO A 81 -6.39 -4.21 16.21
CA PRO A 81 -5.77 -3.71 17.43
C PRO A 81 -4.35 -3.21 17.15
N ASN A 82 -4.01 -2.01 17.63
CA ASN A 82 -2.71 -1.37 17.42
C ASN A 82 -2.32 -1.24 15.94
N VAL A 83 -3.28 -1.00 15.04
CA VAL A 83 -3.02 -0.81 13.59
C VAL A 83 -1.94 0.24 13.30
N VAL A 84 -1.80 1.27 14.15
CA VAL A 84 -0.74 2.28 14.05
C VAL A 84 0.66 1.66 14.08
N ASN A 85 0.84 0.55 14.79
CA ASN A 85 2.11 -0.14 14.87
C ASN A 85 2.48 -0.82 13.55
N THR A 86 1.52 -1.36 12.79
CA THR A 86 1.82 -1.94 11.47
C THR A 86 2.32 -0.84 10.52
N SER A 87 1.66 0.33 10.51
CA SER A 87 2.08 1.51 9.75
C SER A 87 3.48 2.01 10.13
N LYS A 88 3.90 1.88 11.39
CA LYS A 88 5.25 2.25 11.84
C LYS A 88 6.30 1.22 11.45
N LEU A 89 5.97 -0.07 11.51
CA LEU A 89 6.92 -1.15 11.32
C LEU A 89 7.27 -1.35 9.83
N SER A 90 6.35 -1.10 8.91
CA SER A 90 6.63 -1.30 7.48
C SER A 90 7.74 -0.39 6.93
N PRO A 91 7.78 0.93 7.21
CA PRO A 91 8.90 1.78 6.80
C PRO A 91 10.22 1.37 7.47
N ASN A 92 10.19 0.95 8.75
CA ASN A 92 11.39 0.46 9.43
C ASN A 92 11.97 -0.78 8.75
N PHE A 93 11.12 -1.74 8.37
CA PHE A 93 11.52 -2.94 7.65
C PHE A 93 12.20 -2.60 6.33
N ASN A 94 11.59 -1.71 5.55
CA ASN A 94 12.10 -1.33 4.23
C ASN A 94 13.35 -0.44 4.31
N GLU A 95 13.43 0.45 5.30
CA GLU A 95 14.62 1.29 5.52
C GLU A 95 15.85 0.44 5.87
N ALA A 96 15.67 -0.66 6.60
CA ALA A 96 16.76 -1.59 6.91
C ALA A 96 17.38 -2.24 5.66
N LYS A 97 16.64 -2.30 4.54
CA LYS A 97 17.18 -2.72 3.24
C LYS A 97 17.91 -1.59 2.53
N HIS A 98 17.25 -0.44 2.36
CA HIS A 98 17.80 0.70 1.64
C HIS A 98 17.01 1.98 1.95
N ALA A 99 17.69 3.14 1.92
CA ALA A 99 17.08 4.45 2.20
C ALA A 99 15.92 4.79 1.23
N TYR A 100 16.04 4.42 -0.04
CA TYR A 100 14.95 4.59 -1.01
C TYR A 100 13.72 3.74 -0.66
N CYS A 101 13.93 2.48 -0.26
CA CYS A 101 12.84 1.60 0.13
C CYS A 101 12.11 2.13 1.36
N GLY A 102 12.87 2.57 2.37
CA GLY A 102 12.32 3.24 3.55
C GLY A 102 11.50 4.49 3.19
N LEU A 103 11.99 5.31 2.25
CA LEU A 103 11.32 6.53 1.82
C LEU A 103 9.99 6.22 1.12
N LEU A 104 10.00 5.29 0.18
CA LEU A 104 8.79 4.95 -0.58
C LEU A 104 7.74 4.25 0.31
N SER A 105 8.16 3.36 1.20
CA SER A 105 7.27 2.75 2.20
C SER A 105 6.72 3.79 3.19
N SER A 106 7.54 4.75 3.63
CA SER A 106 7.10 5.87 4.47
C SER A 106 6.04 6.75 3.80
N MET A 107 6.25 7.10 2.53
CA MET A 107 5.25 7.82 1.74
C MET A 107 3.95 7.02 1.61
N HIS A 108 4.03 5.71 1.42
CA HIS A 108 2.87 4.83 1.41
C HIS A 108 2.12 4.89 2.75
N SER A 109 2.79 4.62 3.88
CA SER A 109 2.18 4.63 5.22
C SER A 109 1.58 5.99 5.57
N TRP A 110 2.27 7.10 5.27
CA TRP A 110 1.72 8.44 5.50
C TRP A 110 0.52 8.72 4.58
N GLY A 111 0.63 8.34 3.30
CA GLY A 111 -0.42 8.53 2.31
C GLY A 111 -1.71 7.79 2.65
N LEU A 112 -1.64 6.63 3.30
CA LEU A 112 -2.81 5.90 3.78
C LEU A 112 -3.72 6.74 4.70
N TYR A 113 -3.17 7.69 5.46
CA TYR A 113 -3.96 8.58 6.34
C TYR A 113 -4.26 9.95 5.71
N ASN A 114 -3.75 10.21 4.51
CA ASN A 114 -3.77 11.53 3.86
C ASN A 114 -4.19 11.42 2.39
N ASP A 115 -5.25 10.65 2.14
CA ASP A 115 -5.91 10.45 0.84
C ASP A 115 -4.95 10.06 -0.29
N ARG A 116 -3.88 9.34 0.05
CA ARG A 116 -2.84 8.86 -0.86
C ARG A 116 -2.29 9.99 -1.75
N TYR A 117 -2.11 11.17 -1.15
CA TYR A 117 -1.71 12.41 -1.83
C TYR A 117 -2.64 12.84 -2.99
N GLY A 118 -3.88 12.34 -3.02
CA GLY A 118 -4.84 12.58 -4.09
C GLY A 118 -4.68 11.69 -5.32
N PHE A 119 -3.76 10.72 -5.32
CA PHE A 119 -3.46 9.87 -6.48
C PHE A 119 -4.25 8.56 -6.53
N SER A 120 -5.20 8.34 -5.63
CA SER A 120 -6.09 7.18 -5.69
C SER A 120 -7.50 7.55 -5.27
N GLN A 121 -8.47 6.91 -5.92
CA GLN A 121 -9.88 7.00 -5.54
C GLN A 121 -10.41 5.69 -4.96
N PHE A 122 -9.57 4.67 -4.88
CA PHE A 122 -9.95 3.34 -4.43
C PHE A 122 -10.46 3.37 -2.99
N ARG A 123 -11.54 2.64 -2.74
CA ARG A 123 -12.15 2.51 -1.42
C ARG A 123 -12.13 1.07 -0.98
N VAL A 124 -11.74 0.89 0.27
CA VAL A 124 -11.78 -0.40 0.94
C VAL A 124 -13.21 -0.63 1.44
N LEU A 125 -14.03 -1.36 0.66
CA LEU A 125 -15.46 -1.64 0.91
C LEU A 125 -16.25 -0.35 1.27
N ASP A 126 -17.11 -0.39 2.29
CA ASP A 126 -17.90 0.74 2.81
C ASP A 126 -17.04 1.83 3.48
N GLY A 127 -15.71 1.75 3.35
CA GLY A 127 -14.75 2.67 3.96
C GLY A 127 -14.45 3.94 3.16
N GLY A 128 -13.60 4.77 3.76
CA GLY A 128 -12.99 5.93 3.12
C GLY A 128 -11.91 5.57 2.10
N LYS A 129 -11.36 6.59 1.44
CA LYS A 129 -10.14 6.47 0.61
C LYS A 129 -8.86 6.38 1.45
N SER A 130 -8.99 6.71 2.73
CA SER A 130 -7.94 6.71 3.74
C SER A 130 -8.27 5.76 4.89
N VAL A 131 -7.23 5.32 5.58
CA VAL A 131 -7.33 4.63 6.86
C VAL A 131 -7.95 5.59 7.87
N PRO A 132 -9.10 5.23 8.48
CA PRO A 132 -9.71 6.08 9.50
C PRO A 132 -8.83 6.14 10.74
N VAL A 133 -8.75 7.33 11.35
CA VAL A 133 -8.13 7.49 12.67
C VAL A 133 -9.04 6.85 13.71
N PRO A 134 -8.57 5.84 14.48
CA PRO A 134 -9.38 5.26 15.54
C PRO A 134 -9.72 6.33 16.60
N PRO A 135 -10.97 6.39 17.10
CA PRO A 135 -11.32 7.34 18.15
C PRO A 135 -10.42 7.18 19.38
N GLY A 136 -9.84 8.28 19.86
CA GLY A 136 -8.93 8.29 21.02
C GLY A 136 -7.47 8.01 20.68
N GLU A 137 -7.13 7.74 19.42
CA GLU A 137 -5.75 7.55 18.93
C GLU A 137 -5.25 8.76 18.13
N GLU A 138 -5.93 9.91 18.19
CA GLU A 138 -5.63 11.09 17.37
C GLU A 138 -4.19 11.59 17.57
N ASP A 139 -3.75 11.70 18.82
CA ASP A 139 -2.38 12.13 19.15
C ASP A 139 -1.34 11.08 18.74
N THR A 140 -1.65 9.79 18.91
CA THR A 140 -0.78 8.68 18.48
C THR A 140 -0.58 8.69 16.96
N VAL A 141 -1.67 8.83 16.20
CA VAL A 141 -1.62 8.90 14.74
C VAL A 141 -0.92 10.18 14.30
N LYS A 142 -1.18 11.32 14.94
CA LYS A 142 -0.45 12.57 14.65
C LYS A 142 1.06 12.38 14.83
N GLY A 143 1.50 11.80 15.95
CA GLY A 143 2.91 11.53 16.22
C GLY A 143 3.54 10.56 15.21
N LEU A 144 2.80 9.54 14.77
CA LEU A 144 3.23 8.67 13.68
C LEU A 144 3.46 9.47 12.39
N LEU A 145 2.48 10.28 11.98
CA LEU A 145 2.53 11.01 10.72
C LEU A 145 3.62 12.08 10.70
N ASP A 146 3.80 12.81 11.81
CA ASP A 146 4.90 13.76 11.98
C ASP A 146 6.26 13.04 11.85
N GLY A 147 6.41 11.88 12.51
CA GLY A 147 7.62 11.06 12.43
C GLY A 147 7.91 10.53 11.03
N GLU A 148 6.89 10.18 10.25
CA GLU A 148 7.08 9.77 8.86
C GLU A 148 7.48 10.95 7.94
N ILE A 149 6.98 12.17 8.19
CA ILE A 149 7.47 13.37 7.48
C ILE A 149 8.95 13.65 7.80
N GLU A 150 9.35 13.54 9.07
CA GLU A 150 10.76 13.66 9.47
C GLU A 150 11.63 12.58 8.83
N ARG A 151 11.16 11.33 8.80
CA ARG A 151 11.83 10.22 8.11
C ARG A 151 12.00 10.53 6.63
N GLN A 152 10.95 10.96 5.94
CA GLN A 152 11.01 11.30 4.51
C GLN A 152 12.04 12.40 4.25
N ALA A 153 12.09 13.45 5.08
CA ALA A 153 13.07 14.53 4.95
C ALA A 153 14.51 14.01 5.12
N ARG A 154 14.77 13.23 6.18
CA ARG A 154 16.09 12.63 6.44
C ARG A 154 16.53 11.70 5.31
N LEU A 155 15.65 10.83 4.82
CA LEU A 155 15.99 9.88 3.76
C LEU A 155 16.22 10.58 2.42
N LYS A 156 15.42 11.62 2.08
CA LYS A 156 15.68 12.47 0.92
C LYS A 156 17.03 13.17 1.01
N GLN A 157 17.39 13.71 2.18
CA GLN A 157 18.71 14.30 2.39
C GLN A 157 19.85 13.27 2.23
N SER A 158 19.67 12.06 2.77
CA SER A 158 20.67 11.00 2.63
C SER A 158 20.87 10.57 1.18
N LEU A 159 19.78 10.44 0.42
CA LEU A 159 19.81 10.04 -0.99
C LEU A 159 20.36 11.17 -1.88
N SER A 160 20.10 12.45 -1.57
CA SER A 160 20.60 13.57 -2.37
C SER A 160 22.13 13.72 -2.31
N MET A 161 22.78 13.22 -1.26
CA MET A 161 24.24 13.28 -1.09
C MET A 161 25.00 12.29 -1.99
N ASN A 162 24.32 11.30 -2.58
CA ASN A 162 24.94 10.35 -3.50
C ASN A 162 24.49 10.63 -4.94
N PRO A 163 25.42 10.93 -5.89
CA PRO A 163 25.08 11.16 -7.29
C PRO A 163 24.33 10.00 -7.97
N GLU A 164 24.52 8.77 -7.52
CA GLU A 164 23.84 7.60 -8.11
C GLU A 164 22.35 7.56 -7.75
N THR A 165 21.99 8.06 -6.56
CA THR A 165 20.63 7.96 -6.01
C THR A 165 19.89 9.30 -5.95
N SER A 166 20.58 10.43 -6.16
CA SER A 166 19.99 11.77 -6.12
C SER A 166 18.87 11.96 -7.16
N ARG A 167 19.05 11.42 -8.37
CA ARG A 167 18.01 11.41 -9.41
C ARG A 167 16.77 10.60 -9.05
N TRP A 168 16.89 9.61 -8.16
CA TRP A 168 15.76 8.74 -7.79
C TRP A 168 14.69 9.49 -6.99
N ILE A 169 15.10 10.55 -6.28
CA ILE A 169 14.23 11.35 -5.42
C ILE A 169 13.77 12.66 -6.07
N GLU A 170 14.08 12.88 -7.35
CA GLU A 170 13.44 13.94 -8.13
C GLU A 170 11.92 13.75 -8.07
N ALA A 171 11.19 14.84 -7.85
CA ALA A 171 9.76 14.78 -7.52
C ALA A 171 8.95 13.95 -8.53
N GLN A 172 9.19 14.14 -9.83
CA GLN A 172 8.54 13.40 -10.91
C GLN A 172 8.78 11.89 -10.81
N ASN A 173 10.04 11.47 -10.60
CA ASN A 173 10.39 10.06 -10.51
C ASN A 173 9.88 9.42 -9.21
N LEU A 174 10.02 10.13 -8.09
CA LEU A 174 9.56 9.64 -6.78
C LEU A 174 8.04 9.48 -6.75
N PHE A 175 7.29 10.46 -7.27
CA PHE A 175 5.85 10.35 -7.36
C PHE A 175 5.36 9.35 -8.41
N ARG A 176 6.10 9.15 -9.53
CA ARG A 176 5.83 8.03 -10.43
C ARG A 176 5.85 6.70 -9.66
N ASN A 177 6.92 6.43 -8.92
CA ASN A 177 7.04 5.19 -8.18
C ASN A 177 6.02 5.10 -7.03
N TYR A 178 5.73 6.20 -6.35
CA TYR A 178 4.63 6.23 -5.37
C TYR A 178 3.30 5.82 -6.01
N LYS A 179 2.91 6.44 -7.13
CA LYS A 179 1.66 6.14 -7.84
C LYS A 179 1.59 4.69 -8.29
N LEU A 180 2.68 4.13 -8.83
CA LEU A 180 2.75 2.72 -9.20
C LEU A 180 2.56 1.78 -7.99
N LEU A 181 3.19 2.09 -6.85
CA LEU A 181 2.98 1.34 -5.62
C LEU A 181 1.50 1.39 -5.18
N GLN A 182 0.87 2.57 -5.22
CA GLN A 182 -0.56 2.71 -4.90
C GLN A 182 -1.44 1.91 -5.87
N PHE A 183 -1.12 1.94 -7.17
CA PHE A 183 -1.84 1.18 -8.17
C PHE A 183 -1.76 -0.33 -7.91
N PHE A 184 -0.57 -0.88 -7.65
CA PHE A 184 -0.43 -2.32 -7.37
C PHE A 184 -1.10 -2.74 -6.06
N ASP A 185 -0.95 -1.96 -4.99
CA ASP A 185 -1.64 -2.19 -3.71
C ASP A 185 -3.16 -2.25 -3.93
N THR A 186 -3.73 -1.19 -4.51
CA THR A 186 -5.19 -1.10 -4.67
C THR A 186 -5.75 -2.10 -5.67
N LEU A 187 -5.00 -2.45 -6.73
CA LEU A 187 -5.37 -3.52 -7.65
C LEU A 187 -5.38 -4.88 -6.95
N ALA A 188 -4.42 -5.16 -6.08
CA ALA A 188 -4.40 -6.39 -5.31
C ALA A 188 -5.57 -6.42 -4.31
N LEU A 189 -5.83 -5.32 -3.59
CA LEU A 189 -6.97 -5.19 -2.68
C LEU A 189 -8.32 -5.45 -3.38
N TYR A 190 -8.49 -4.99 -4.64
CA TYR A 190 -9.69 -5.30 -5.42
C TYR A 190 -9.96 -6.81 -5.47
N PHE A 191 -8.95 -7.63 -5.75
CA PHE A 191 -9.10 -9.09 -5.83
C PHE A 191 -9.11 -9.75 -4.45
N ASN A 192 -8.26 -9.29 -3.53
CA ASN A 192 -8.11 -9.92 -2.22
C ASN A 192 -9.34 -9.74 -1.32
N MET A 193 -10.08 -8.65 -1.51
CA MET A 193 -11.20 -8.29 -0.62
C MET A 193 -12.57 -8.59 -1.20
N ARG A 194 -12.70 -8.77 -2.51
CA ARG A 194 -14.00 -8.94 -3.17
C ARG A 194 -14.14 -10.36 -3.70
N HIS A 195 -15.26 -11.01 -3.39
CA HIS A 195 -15.63 -12.26 -4.04
C HIS A 195 -15.75 -12.05 -5.56
N TYR A 196 -15.44 -13.07 -6.37
CA TYR A 196 -15.45 -12.92 -7.82
C TYR A 196 -16.82 -12.46 -8.38
N SER A 197 -17.92 -12.85 -7.72
CA SER A 197 -19.28 -12.44 -8.12
C SER A 197 -19.60 -10.98 -7.80
N GLU A 198 -18.76 -10.32 -7.01
CA GLU A 198 -18.86 -8.90 -6.64
C GLU A 198 -17.86 -8.03 -7.42
N HIS A 199 -17.08 -8.63 -8.32
CA HIS A 199 -16.21 -7.88 -9.22
C HIS A 199 -17.07 -6.99 -10.12
N THR A 200 -16.92 -5.68 -9.95
CA THR A 200 -17.50 -4.64 -10.81
C THR A 200 -16.41 -3.94 -11.59
N GLU A 201 -16.82 -3.12 -12.56
CA GLU A 201 -15.90 -2.16 -13.16
C GLU A 201 -15.24 -1.31 -12.06
N GLU A 202 -13.92 -1.12 -12.17
CA GLU A 202 -13.12 -0.32 -11.23
C GLU A 202 -12.08 0.45 -12.02
N THR A 203 -11.93 1.74 -11.73
CA THR A 203 -11.00 2.63 -12.42
C THR A 203 -9.91 3.12 -11.46
N PHE A 204 -8.67 2.80 -11.81
CA PHE A 204 -7.48 3.27 -11.12
C PHE A 204 -6.98 4.52 -11.84
N VAL A 205 -7.06 5.66 -11.16
CA VAL A 205 -6.62 6.95 -11.70
C VAL A 205 -5.12 7.14 -11.50
N HIS A 206 -4.52 8.04 -12.29
CA HIS A 206 -3.12 8.44 -12.13
C HIS A 206 -2.10 7.30 -12.25
N VAL A 207 -2.39 6.27 -13.06
CA VAL A 207 -1.43 5.19 -13.30
C VAL A 207 -0.33 5.70 -14.24
N PRO A 208 0.94 5.71 -13.82
CA PRO A 208 2.00 6.24 -14.67
C PRO A 208 2.21 5.38 -15.92
N LYS A 209 2.08 6.01 -17.07
CA LYS A 209 2.49 5.46 -18.37
C LYS A 209 3.95 5.79 -18.66
N THR A 210 4.37 7.01 -18.32
CA THR A 210 5.78 7.45 -18.33
C THR A 210 6.07 8.29 -17.08
N VAL A 211 7.28 8.81 -16.92
CA VAL A 211 7.60 9.78 -15.86
C VAL A 211 6.76 11.07 -15.92
N ASP A 212 6.33 11.47 -17.12
CA ASP A 212 5.62 12.74 -17.36
C ASP A 212 4.13 12.56 -17.70
N LEU A 213 3.67 11.31 -17.86
CA LEU A 213 2.31 11.02 -18.32
C LEU A 213 1.65 9.95 -17.45
N ASP A 214 0.48 10.30 -16.91
CA ASP A 214 -0.43 9.37 -16.26
C ASP A 214 -1.63 9.05 -17.16
N VAL A 215 -2.20 7.87 -16.95
CA VAL A 215 -3.44 7.41 -17.56
C VAL A 215 -4.37 6.81 -16.51
N ASP A 216 -5.65 6.68 -16.85
CA ASP A 216 -6.59 5.91 -16.06
C ASP A 216 -6.66 4.48 -16.61
N ILE A 217 -6.63 3.49 -15.72
CA ILE A 217 -6.79 2.07 -16.07
C ILE A 217 -8.12 1.58 -15.51
N THR A 218 -9.01 1.10 -16.38
CA THR A 218 -10.28 0.50 -15.99
C THR A 218 -10.23 -1.02 -16.17
N ILE A 219 -10.47 -1.76 -15.10
CA ILE A 219 -10.69 -3.22 -15.16
C ILE A 219 -12.18 -3.51 -15.27
N LYS A 220 -12.53 -4.57 -16.01
CA LYS A 220 -13.92 -5.03 -16.16
C LYS A 220 -13.99 -6.51 -15.79
N PRO A 221 -15.03 -6.94 -15.05
CA PRO A 221 -15.28 -8.36 -14.83
C PRO A 221 -15.50 -9.07 -16.18
N ALA A 222 -14.99 -10.29 -16.27
CA ALA A 222 -15.11 -11.13 -17.47
C ALA A 222 -16.52 -11.75 -17.60
#